data_AF-A0A660R854-F1
#
_entry.id   AF-A0A660R854-F1
#
_cell.length_a   1.000
_cell.length_b   1.000
_cell.length_c   1.000
_cell.angle_alpha   90.00
_cell.angle_beta   90.00
_cell.angle_gamma   90.00
#
_symmetry.space_group_name_H-M   'P 1'
#
loop_
_entity.id
_entity.type
_entity.pdbx_description
1 polymer ?
#
loop_
_entity_poly.entity_id
_entity_poly.type
_entity_poly.pdbx_seq_one_letter_code
_entity_poly.pdbx_strand_id
1 'polypeptide(L)'
;MVEINPWSSKIYEDYEELLLNFGIERFDEKMWKDLPNPHRLLRRGVVFGHRDFGRIKRAISEGRPWVILTGLMPSGKMHLGHKMVIDQVKYYQDLGADIFIAVAD
;
A
#
# COMPACT_ATOMS: atom_id res chain seq x y z
N MET A 1 17.15 8.76 -17.82
CA MET A 1 16.12 8.02 -17.05
C MET A 1 16.40 8.18 -15.57
N VAL A 2 15.40 8.50 -14.77
CA VAL A 2 15.53 8.57 -13.30
C VAL A 2 15.52 7.14 -12.77
N GLU A 3 16.60 6.73 -12.11
CA GLU A 3 16.68 5.40 -11.49
C GLU A 3 15.84 5.38 -10.20
N ILE A 4 14.87 4.47 -10.16
CA ILE A 4 14.01 4.24 -9.00
C ILE A 4 14.56 3.05 -8.24
N ASN A 5 15.07 3.32 -7.05
CA ASN A 5 15.51 2.32 -6.10
C ASN A 5 15.17 2.78 -4.67
N PRO A 6 15.13 1.87 -3.69
CA PRO A 6 14.83 2.19 -2.29
C PRO A 6 15.67 3.29 -1.61
N TRP A 7 16.76 3.76 -2.23
CA TRP A 7 17.68 4.76 -1.69
C TRP A 7 17.59 6.13 -2.40
N SER A 8 16.82 6.21 -3.49
CA SER A 8 16.66 7.42 -4.31
C SER A 8 15.53 8.31 -3.77
N SER A 9 15.74 9.63 -3.73
CA SER A 9 14.75 10.63 -3.26
C SER A 9 14.18 11.50 -4.38
N LYS A 10 14.33 11.10 -5.65
CA LYS A 10 13.88 11.89 -6.80
C LYS A 10 12.36 11.80 -6.96
N ILE A 11 11.73 12.94 -7.22
CA ILE A 11 10.29 13.02 -7.54
C ILE A 11 10.10 12.55 -8.98
N TYR A 12 9.24 11.56 -9.18
CA TYR A 12 8.84 11.08 -10.51
C TYR A 12 7.52 11.75 -10.91
N GLU A 13 7.44 12.21 -12.16
CA GLU A 13 6.25 12.90 -12.66
C GLU A 13 5.33 11.96 -13.45
N ASP A 14 5.86 10.92 -14.11
CA ASP A 14 5.08 10.00 -14.95
C ASP A 14 4.81 8.64 -14.28
N TYR A 15 3.80 8.58 -13.42
CA TYR A 15 3.46 7.33 -12.75
C TYR A 15 2.95 6.21 -13.69
N GLU A 16 2.53 6.52 -14.92
CA GLU A 16 2.04 5.51 -15.88
C GLU A 16 3.18 4.68 -16.44
N GLU A 17 4.31 5.31 -16.78
CA GLU A 17 5.52 4.61 -17.20
C GLU A 17 6.03 3.66 -16.09
N LEU A 18 5.93 4.08 -14.84
CA LEU A 18 6.31 3.27 -13.68
C LEU A 18 5.44 2.03 -13.55
N LEU A 19 4.12 2.18 -13.67
CA LEU A 19 3.20 1.04 -13.60
C LEU A 19 3.53 -0.02 -14.66
N LEU A 20 3.81 0.41 -15.90
CA LEU A 20 4.18 -0.47 -17.00
C LEU A 20 5.52 -1.17 -16.74
N ASN A 21 6.56 -0.40 -16.43
CA ASN A 21 7.93 -0.92 -16.26
C ASN A 21 8.05 -1.92 -15.10
N PHE A 22 7.24 -1.75 -14.05
CA PHE A 22 7.26 -2.63 -12.89
C PHE A 22 6.17 -3.71 -12.91
N GLY A 23 5.35 -3.80 -13.97
CA GLY A 23 4.25 -4.78 -14.03
C GLY A 23 3.28 -4.63 -12.84
N ILE A 24 2.88 -3.38 -12.57
CA ILE A 24 1.95 -3.00 -11.51
C ILE A 24 0.65 -2.59 -12.19
N GLU A 25 -0.47 -3.13 -11.69
CA GLU A 25 -1.80 -2.74 -12.15
C GLU A 25 -2.25 -1.47 -11.43
N ARG A 26 -3.05 -0.66 -12.10
CA ARG A 26 -3.56 0.57 -11.51
C ARG A 26 -4.58 0.27 -10.41
N PHE A 27 -4.38 0.88 -9.24
CA PHE A 27 -5.33 0.78 -8.14
C PHE A 27 -6.42 1.85 -8.26
N ASP A 28 -7.31 1.64 -9.23
CA ASP A 28 -8.41 2.55 -9.53
C ASP A 28 -9.63 2.36 -8.61
N GLU A 29 -10.64 3.22 -8.78
CA GLU A 29 -11.88 3.18 -8.01
C GLU A 29 -12.58 1.81 -8.10
N LYS A 30 -12.54 1.13 -9.24
CA LYS A 30 -13.19 -0.18 -9.41
C LYS A 30 -12.57 -1.23 -8.48
N MET A 31 -11.28 -1.09 -8.18
CA MET A 31 -10.58 -1.99 -7.29
C MET A 31 -10.94 -1.76 -5.82
N TRP A 32 -10.96 -0.52 -5.31
CA TRP A 32 -11.13 -0.25 -3.88
C TRP A 32 -12.54 0.19 -3.43
N LYS A 33 -13.43 0.64 -4.31
CA LYS A 33 -14.72 1.24 -3.91
C LYS A 33 -15.63 0.33 -3.08
N ASP A 34 -15.54 -0.98 -3.31
CA ASP A 34 -16.38 -1.97 -2.63
C ASP A 34 -15.79 -2.41 -1.27
N LEU A 35 -14.63 -1.88 -0.88
CA LEU A 35 -14.08 -2.12 0.45
C LEU A 35 -14.88 -1.33 1.50
N PRO A 36 -15.04 -1.84 2.73
CA PRO A 36 -15.70 -1.10 3.79
C PRO A 36 -14.94 0.20 4.13
N ASN A 37 -15.63 1.35 4.09
CA ASN A 37 -15.09 2.67 4.40
C ASN A 37 -13.70 2.96 3.80
N PRO A 38 -13.55 3.01 2.45
CA PRO A 38 -12.23 3.06 1.82
C PRO A 38 -11.37 4.23 2.31
N HIS A 39 -10.17 3.96 2.81
CA HIS A 39 -9.33 5.00 3.42
C HIS A 39 -9.04 6.18 2.47
N ARG A 40 -8.82 7.38 3.02
CA ARG A 40 -8.58 8.61 2.23
C ARG A 40 -7.40 8.49 1.25
N LEU A 41 -6.41 7.65 1.56
CA LEU A 41 -5.24 7.43 0.72
C LEU A 41 -5.61 6.70 -0.59
N LEU A 42 -6.61 5.82 -0.55
CA LEU A 42 -7.19 5.18 -1.74
C LEU A 42 -7.99 6.21 -2.54
N ARG A 43 -8.93 6.91 -1.87
CA ARG A 43 -9.83 7.88 -2.51
C ARG A 43 -9.12 9.08 -3.16
N ARG A 44 -7.93 9.43 -2.68
CA ARG A 44 -7.11 10.55 -3.20
C ARG A 44 -6.06 10.10 -4.23
N GLY A 45 -6.00 8.81 -4.57
CA GLY A 45 -5.00 8.28 -5.50
C GLY A 45 -3.56 8.32 -4.96
N VAL A 46 -3.38 8.39 -3.64
CA VAL A 46 -2.04 8.30 -3.03
C VAL A 46 -1.51 6.86 -3.11
N VAL A 47 -2.40 5.89 -2.94
CA VAL A 47 -2.15 4.49 -3.27
C VAL A 47 -2.74 4.26 -4.66
N PHE A 48 -1.88 4.20 -5.67
CA PHE A 48 -2.28 4.22 -7.08
C PHE A 48 -1.93 2.95 -7.86
N GLY A 49 -1.21 2.00 -7.25
CA GLY A 49 -0.78 0.76 -7.88
C GLY A 49 -0.91 -0.45 -6.98
N HIS A 50 -1.14 -1.63 -7.56
CA HIS A 50 -1.16 -2.91 -6.85
C HIS A 50 -0.66 -4.06 -7.73
N ARG A 51 -0.43 -5.21 -7.09
CA ARG A 51 -0.30 -6.51 -7.74
C ARG A 51 -1.13 -7.53 -6.98
N ASP A 52 -1.95 -8.30 -7.68
CA ASP A 52 -2.78 -9.37 -7.09
C ASP A 52 -3.73 -8.95 -5.96
N PHE A 53 -4.04 -7.66 -5.79
CA PHE A 53 -4.94 -7.19 -4.73
C PHE A 53 -6.34 -7.81 -4.81
N GLY A 54 -6.78 -8.27 -5.98
CA GLY A 54 -8.01 -9.03 -6.16
C GLY A 54 -8.11 -10.28 -5.27
N ARG A 55 -6.97 -10.91 -4.91
CA ARG A 55 -6.92 -12.03 -3.97
C ARG A 55 -7.30 -11.60 -2.56
N ILE A 56 -6.77 -10.46 -2.12
CA ILE A 56 -7.06 -9.87 -0.81
C ILE A 56 -8.51 -9.36 -0.76
N LYS A 57 -8.97 -8.65 -1.80
CA LYS A 57 -10.38 -8.21 -1.91
C LYS A 57 -11.35 -9.37 -1.76
N ARG A 58 -11.04 -10.52 -2.38
CA ARG A 58 -11.82 -11.74 -2.27
C ARG A 58 -11.77 -12.36 -0.86
N ALA A 59 -10.60 -12.38 -0.23
CA ALA A 59 -10.46 -12.85 1.15
C ALA A 59 -11.31 -12.01 2.12
N ILE A 60 -11.30 -10.69 1.96
CA ILE A 60 -12.14 -9.76 2.73
C ILE A 60 -13.62 -10.08 2.52
N SER A 61 -14.08 -10.21 1.27
CA SER A 61 -15.49 -10.46 0.98
C SER A 61 -15.98 -11.83 1.45
N GLU A 62 -15.10 -12.83 1.48
CA GLU A 62 -15.44 -14.20 1.89
C GLU A 62 -15.13 -14.47 3.37
N GLY A 63 -14.64 -13.47 4.12
CA GLY A 63 -14.25 -13.64 5.53
C GLY A 63 -13.12 -14.64 5.74
N ARG A 64 -12.25 -14.83 4.74
CA ARG A 64 -11.11 -15.74 4.82
C ARG A 64 -9.90 -15.06 5.48
N PRO A 65 -9.04 -15.81 6.19
CA PRO A 65 -7.82 -15.25 6.78
C PRO A 65 -6.89 -14.64 5.73
N TRP A 66 -6.27 -13.51 6.08
CA TRP A 66 -5.27 -12.81 5.28
C TRP A 66 -4.41 -11.94 6.18
N VAL A 67 -3.24 -11.54 5.68
CA VAL A 67 -2.23 -10.85 6.49
C VAL A 67 -1.71 -9.60 5.80
N ILE A 68 -1.24 -8.65 6.60
CA ILE A 68 -0.33 -7.59 6.16
C ILE A 68 1.02 -7.81 6.79
N LEU A 69 2.04 -7.72 5.94
CA LEU A 69 3.44 -7.64 6.34
C LEU A 69 4.00 -6.31 5.88
N THR A 70 4.60 -5.57 6.80
CA THR A 70 5.39 -4.37 6.48
C THR A 70 6.67 -4.32 7.31
N GLY A 71 7.61 -3.46 6.93
CA GLY A 71 8.87 -3.26 7.63
C GLY A 71 8.93 -1.88 8.27
N LEU A 72 9.67 -1.78 9.37
CA LEU A 72 10.02 -0.53 10.02
C LEU A 72 11.52 -0.51 10.30
N MET A 73 12.24 0.41 9.65
CA MET A 73 13.65 0.64 9.95
C MET A 73 13.74 1.62 11.13
N PRO A 74 14.42 1.28 12.25
CA PRO A 74 14.56 2.15 13.41
C PRO A 74 15.63 3.24 13.19
N SER A 75 15.62 3.91 12.03
CA SER A 75 16.57 4.98 11.69
C SER A 75 15.99 6.35 12.04
N GLY A 76 16.31 6.86 13.23
CA GLY A 76 15.93 8.21 13.66
C GLY A 76 14.48 8.33 14.12
N LYS A 77 13.93 9.56 14.09
CA LYS A 77 12.59 9.85 14.60
C LYS A 77 11.51 9.56 13.56
N MET A 78 10.40 8.98 14.02
CA MET A 78 9.18 8.84 13.22
C MET A 78 8.67 10.21 12.73
N HIS A 79 8.06 10.22 11.55
CA HIS A 79 7.53 11.42 10.91
C HIS A 79 6.29 11.09 10.07
N LEU A 80 5.67 12.08 9.45
CA LEU A 80 4.39 11.90 8.74
C LEU A 80 4.47 10.90 7.55
N GLY A 81 5.61 10.79 6.88
CA GLY A 81 5.84 9.72 5.89
C GLY A 81 5.65 8.31 6.49
N HIS A 82 6.26 8.02 7.64
CA HIS A 82 6.06 6.76 8.35
C HIS A 82 4.60 6.54 8.75
N LYS A 83 3.91 7.60 9.21
CA LYS A 83 2.50 7.54 9.58
C LYS A 83 1.62 7.07 8.42
N MET A 84 1.91 7.43 7.17
CA MET A 84 1.11 7.01 6.02
C MET A 84 1.10 5.48 5.83
N VAL A 85 2.18 4.79 6.18
CA VAL A 85 2.22 3.31 6.15
C VAL A 85 1.37 2.75 7.30
N ILE A 86 1.54 3.29 8.51
CA ILE A 86 0.76 2.88 9.68
C ILE A 86 -0.75 3.12 9.49
N ASP A 87 -1.14 4.19 8.81
CA ASP A 87 -2.55 4.47 8.48
C ASP A 87 -3.13 3.38 7.56
N GLN A 88 -2.35 2.86 6.62
CA GLN A 88 -2.76 1.73 5.77
C GLN A 88 -2.87 0.44 6.57
N VAL A 89 -1.87 0.14 7.39
CA VAL A 89 -1.88 -1.02 8.30
C VAL A 89 -3.13 -0.99 9.17
N LYS A 90 -3.44 0.17 9.78
CA LYS A 90 -4.62 0.31 10.63
C LYS A 90 -5.92 0.12 9.86
N TYR A 91 -6.06 0.74 8.68
CA TYR A 91 -7.24 0.58 7.84
C TYR A 91 -7.51 -0.90 7.51
N TYR A 92 -6.49 -1.63 7.09
CA TYR A 92 -6.64 -3.04 6.72
C TYR A 92 -6.78 -3.96 7.95
N GLN A 93 -6.21 -3.61 9.09
CA GLN A 93 -6.50 -4.27 10.37
C GLN A 93 -7.98 -4.17 10.73
N ASP A 94 -8.60 -3.00 10.52
CA ASP A 94 -10.05 -2.81 10.74
C ASP A 94 -10.91 -3.64 9.77
N LEU A 95 -10.33 -4.10 8.66
CA LEU A 95 -10.95 -5.04 7.72
C LEU A 95 -10.66 -6.52 8.04
N GLY A 96 -10.00 -6.80 9.16
CA GLY A 96 -9.75 -8.17 9.64
C GLY A 96 -8.41 -8.78 9.23
N ALA A 97 -7.42 -7.99 8.83
CA ALA A 97 -6.07 -8.49 8.60
C ALA A 97 -5.34 -8.81 9.91
N ASP A 98 -4.62 -9.94 9.94
CA ASP A 98 -3.54 -10.12 10.91
C ASP A 98 -2.33 -9.27 10.51
N ILE A 99 -1.70 -8.63 11.49
CA ILE A 99 -0.66 -7.62 11.24
C ILE A 99 0.70 -8.11 11.72
N PHE A 100 1.67 -8.08 10.80
CA PHE A 100 3.08 -8.34 11.07
C PHE A 100 3.90 -7.12 10.68
N ILE A 101 4.62 -6.55 11.65
CA ILE A 101 5.55 -5.44 11.43
C ILE A 101 6.95 -5.94 11.79
N ALA A 102 7.80 -6.12 10.77
CA ALA A 102 9.18 -6.50 10.97
C ALA A 102 10.03 -5.26 11.28
N VAL A 103 10.70 -5.26 12.43
CA VAL A 103 11.73 -4.26 12.72
C VAL A 103 13.03 -4.75 12.07
N ALA A 104 13.62 -3.93 11.20
CA ALA A 104 14.87 -4.24 10.52
C ALA A 104 16.04 -3.64 11.30
N ASP A 105 16.40 -4.28 12.42
CA ASP A 105 17.52 -3.92 13.30
C ASP A 105 18.88 -4.43 12.84
#